data_AF-A0A4P9YVS5-F1
#
_entry.id   AF-A0A4P9YVS5-F1
#
_cell.length_a   1.000
_cell.length_b   1.000
_cell.length_c   1.000
_cell.angle_alpha   90.00
_cell.angle_beta   90.00
_cell.angle_gamma   90.00
#
_symmetry.space_group_name_H-M   'P 1'
#
loop_
_entity.id
_entity.type
_entity.pdbx_description
1 polymer ?
#
loop_
_entity_poly.entity_id
_entity_poly.type
_entity_poly.pdbx_seq_one_letter_code
_entity_poly.pdbx_strand_id
1 'polypeptide(L)'
;MAALLIFKILIPFFILSAIFGVAGRALDLPPFSLFLLVLSTTDVMTLNFFFLVRDDGSWLEIGTSISHFCISSGFVVFTTVLFCISHLMVGHVLVPSSVMSRVQKKAT
;
A
#
# COMPACT_ATOMS: atom_id res chain seq x y z
N MET A 1 19.04 -0.99 21.35
CA MET A 1 18.55 -2.24 20.72
C MET A 1 17.24 -2.04 19.96
N ALA A 2 16.17 -1.55 20.60
CA ALA A 2 14.85 -1.39 19.97
C ALA A 2 14.85 -0.47 18.72
N ALA A 3 15.54 0.67 18.76
CA ALA A 3 15.61 1.59 17.62
C ALA A 3 16.24 0.95 16.35
N LEU A 4 17.29 0.15 16.52
CA LEU A 4 17.93 -0.58 15.41
C LEU A 4 17.02 -1.66 14.83
N LEU A 5 16.23 -2.33 15.68
CA LEU A 5 15.24 -3.31 15.21
C LEU A 5 14.11 -2.65 14.42
N ILE A 6 13.56 -1.54 14.91
CA ILE A 6 12.54 -0.76 14.19
C ILE A 6 13.07 -0.30 12.84
N PHE A 7 14.30 0.25 12.81
CA PHE A 7 14.93 0.67 11.57
C PHE A 7 15.06 -0.49 10.58
N LYS A 8 15.51 -1.67 11.03
CA LYS A 8 15.67 -2.86 10.20
C LYS A 8 14.33 -3.37 9.65
N ILE A 9 13.25 -3.27 10.43
CA ILE A 9 11.90 -3.60 9.99
C ILE A 9 11.40 -2.61 8.92
N LEU A 10 11.73 -1.31 9.04
CA LEU A 10 11.26 -0.28 8.12
C LEU A 10 11.90 -0.31 6.72
N ILE A 11 13.14 -0.81 6.60
CA ILE A 11 13.87 -0.87 5.32
C ILE A 11 13.04 -1.48 4.16
N PRO A 12 12.49 -2.69 4.26
CA PRO A 12 11.70 -3.28 3.17
C PRO A 12 10.45 -2.46 2.81
N PHE A 13 9.80 -1.83 3.80
CA PHE A 13 8.63 -1.00 3.55
C PHE A 13 8.97 0.30 2.82
N PHE A 14 10.11 0.91 3.14
CA PHE A 14 10.60 2.08 2.43
C PHE A 14 10.91 1.75 0.96
N ILE A 15 11.57 0.61 0.71
CA ILE A 15 11.86 0.13 -0.64
C ILE A 15 10.57 -0.14 -1.42
N LEU A 16 9.61 -0.86 -0.83
CA LEU A 16 8.30 -1.13 -1.45
C LEU A 16 7.60 0.18 -1.81
N SER A 17 7.57 1.16 -0.90
CA SER A 17 6.95 2.45 -1.16
C SER A 17 7.59 3.19 -2.34
N ALA A 18 8.92 3.15 -2.47
CA ALA A 18 9.62 3.73 -3.60
C ALA A 18 9.26 3.03 -4.93
N ILE A 19 9.18 1.68 -4.93
CA ILE A 19 8.78 0.90 -6.11
C ILE A 19 7.36 1.26 -6.54
N PHE A 20 6.40 1.34 -5.61
CA PHE A 20 5.03 1.76 -5.92
C PHE A 20 4.98 3.19 -6.48
N GLY A 21 5.76 4.12 -5.95
CA GLY A 21 5.85 5.49 -6.45
C GLY A 21 6.44 5.59 -7.87
N VAL A 22 7.41 4.74 -8.21
CA VAL A 22 7.97 4.64 -9.56
C VAL A 22 7.01 3.94 -10.51
N ALA A 23 6.40 2.82 -10.09
CA ALA A 23 5.44 2.07 -10.88
C ALA A 23 4.21 2.92 -11.25
N GLY A 24 3.67 3.69 -10.31
CA GLY A 24 2.55 4.60 -10.57
C GLY A 24 2.86 5.63 -11.67
N ARG A 25 4.09 6.15 -11.71
CA ARG A 25 4.56 7.06 -12.76
C ARG A 25 4.84 6.34 -14.08
N ALA A 26 5.45 5.15 -14.03
CA ALA A 26 5.78 4.38 -15.22
C ALA A 26 4.54 3.89 -15.99
N LEU A 27 3.44 3.65 -15.26
CA LEU A 27 2.15 3.21 -15.81
C LEU A 27 1.21 4.38 -16.18
N ASP A 28 1.65 5.65 -16.01
CA ASP A 28 0.84 6.87 -16.22
C ASP A 28 -0.52 6.80 -15.49
N LEU A 29 -0.51 6.23 -14.27
CA LEU A 29 -1.72 6.01 -13.49
C LEU A 29 -2.19 7.32 -12.83
N PRO A 30 -3.51 7.52 -12.70
CA PRO A 30 -4.04 8.58 -11.86
C PRO A 30 -3.49 8.47 -10.42
N PRO A 31 -3.21 9.59 -9.73
CA PRO A 31 -2.55 9.60 -8.42
C PRO A 31 -3.28 8.78 -7.35
N PHE A 32 -4.59 8.58 -7.51
CA PHE A 32 -5.43 7.82 -6.57
C PHE A 32 -5.57 6.33 -6.94
N SER A 33 -5.07 5.90 -8.10
CA SER A 33 -5.30 4.54 -8.61
C SER A 33 -4.62 3.46 -7.77
N LEU A 34 -3.39 3.73 -7.29
CA LEU A 34 -2.67 2.81 -6.39
C LEU A 34 -3.28 2.80 -4.99
N PHE A 35 -3.80 3.94 -4.53
CA PHE A 35 -4.55 3.99 -3.26
C PHE A 35 -5.81 3.12 -3.33
N LEU A 36 -6.56 3.19 -4.43
CA LEU A 36 -7.76 2.35 -4.64
C LEU A 36 -7.41 0.86 -4.69
N LEU A 37 -6.26 0.49 -5.27
CA LEU A 37 -5.80 -0.90 -5.29
C LEU A 37 -5.51 -1.42 -3.86
N VAL A 38 -4.80 -0.62 -3.06
CA VAL A 38 -4.51 -0.96 -1.66
C VAL A 38 -5.81 -1.00 -0.84
N LEU A 39 -6.72 -0.06 -1.06
CA LEU A 39 -8.03 -0.04 -0.42
C LEU A 39 -8.84 -1.30 -0.76
N SER A 40 -8.88 -1.71 -2.03
CA SER A 40 -9.54 -2.96 -2.47
C SER A 40 -8.97 -4.21 -1.81
N THR A 41 -7.69 -4.19 -1.42
CA THR A 41 -7.08 -5.30 -0.64
C THR A 41 -7.70 -5.42 0.75
N THR A 42 -8.16 -4.31 1.34
CA THR A 42 -8.90 -4.32 2.63
C THR A 42 -10.19 -5.11 2.50
N ASP A 43 -10.96 -4.88 1.43
CA ASP A 43 -12.21 -5.60 1.18
C ASP A 43 -11.96 -7.11 1.05
N VAL A 44 -10.88 -7.50 0.35
CA VAL A 44 -10.46 -8.91 0.25
C VAL A 44 -10.14 -9.51 1.61
N MET A 45 -9.45 -8.77 2.49
CA MET A 45 -9.14 -9.24 3.85
C MET A 45 -10.39 -9.37 4.71
N THR A 46 -11.34 -8.44 4.59
CA THR A 46 -12.64 -8.52 5.26
C THR A 46 -13.42 -9.74 4.80
N LEU A 47 -13.45 -10.03 3.50
CA LEU A 47 -14.03 -11.27 2.98
C LEU A 47 -13.29 -12.51 3.51
N ASN A 48 -11.95 -12.48 3.54
CA ASN A 48 -11.15 -13.58 4.08
C ASN A 48 -11.50 -13.85 5.54
N PHE A 49 -11.64 -12.81 6.36
CA PHE A 49 -12.12 -12.92 7.73
C PHE A 49 -13.53 -13.51 7.79
N PHE A 50 -14.48 -13.01 7.01
CA PHE A 50 -15.84 -13.57 7.02
C PHE A 50 -15.91 -15.06 6.66
N PHE A 51 -15.04 -15.54 5.76
CA PHE A 51 -15.05 -16.95 5.33
C PHE A 51 -14.13 -17.87 6.15
N LEU A 52 -13.09 -17.34 6.80
CA LEU A 52 -12.11 -18.12 7.59
C LEU A 52 -12.21 -17.87 9.10
N VAL A 53 -13.10 -16.98 9.57
CA VAL A 53 -13.36 -16.85 10.99
C VAL A 53 -13.86 -18.19 11.51
N ARG A 54 -13.15 -18.70 12.51
CA ARG A 54 -13.53 -19.93 13.20
C ARG A 54 -14.24 -19.54 14.46
N ASP A 55 -15.54 -19.80 14.50
CA ASP A 55 -16.35 -19.65 15.72
C ASP A 55 -16.33 -20.93 16.58
N ASP A 56 -15.74 -22.01 16.06
CA ASP A 56 -15.59 -23.30 16.71
C ASP A 56 -14.12 -23.59 17.07
N GLY A 57 -13.90 -24.13 18.26
CA GLY A 57 -12.58 -24.55 18.74
C GLY A 57 -12.23 -23.96 20.10
N SER A 58 -10.94 -23.97 20.42
CA SER A 58 -10.46 -23.38 21.66
C SER A 58 -10.52 -21.85 21.61
N TRP A 59 -10.70 -21.20 22.77
CA TRP A 59 -10.64 -19.72 22.89
C TRP A 59 -9.37 -19.12 22.27
N LEU A 60 -8.26 -19.87 22.26
CA LEU A 60 -7.01 -19.46 21.62
C LEU A 60 -7.14 -19.39 20.09
N GLU A 61 -7.77 -20.38 19.46
CA GLU A 61 -7.93 -20.44 18.00
C GLU A 61 -8.90 -19.36 17.49
N ILE A 62 -9.96 -19.10 18.26
CA ILE A 62 -10.88 -18.01 17.97
C ILE A 62 -10.11 -16.67 18.03
N GLY A 63 -9.34 -16.45 19.09
CA GLY A 63 -8.54 -15.25 19.26
C GLY A 63 -7.43 -15.08 18.21
N THR A 64 -6.80 -16.17 17.75
CA THR A 64 -5.74 -16.09 16.73
C THR A 64 -6.29 -15.73 15.35
N SER A 65 -7.48 -16.25 14.98
CA SER A 65 -8.14 -15.87 13.73
C SER A 65 -8.50 -14.37 13.69
N ILE A 66 -9.05 -13.84 14.79
CA ILE A 66 -9.35 -12.41 14.94
C ILE A 66 -8.07 -11.58 14.90
N SER A 67 -7.03 -12.00 15.61
CA SER A 67 -5.75 -11.30 15.65
C SER A 67 -5.10 -11.24 14.26
N HIS A 68 -5.17 -12.32 13.49
CA HIS A 68 -4.63 -12.36 12.14
C HIS A 68 -5.32 -11.35 11.22
N PHE A 69 -6.66 -11.23 11.32
CA PHE A 69 -7.41 -10.20 10.60
C PHE A 69 -7.02 -8.78 11.02
N CYS A 70 -6.91 -8.52 12.32
CA CYS A 70 -6.51 -7.20 12.84
C CYS A 70 -5.09 -6.81 12.42
N ILE A 71 -4.13 -7.75 12.48
CA ILE A 71 -2.74 -7.52 12.07
C ILE A 71 -2.67 -7.26 10.57
N SER A 72 -3.33 -8.07 9.75
CA SER A 72 -3.39 -7.88 8.29
C SER A 72 -3.98 -6.52 7.93
N SER A 73 -5.12 -6.17 8.54
CA SER A 73 -5.78 -4.86 8.35
C SER A 73 -4.86 -3.71 8.77
N GLY A 74 -4.15 -3.85 9.90
CA GLY A 74 -3.15 -2.89 10.35
C GLY A 74 -2.01 -2.70 9.36
N PHE A 75 -1.52 -3.77 8.73
CA PHE A 75 -0.50 -3.71 7.69
C PHE A 75 -0.99 -2.99 6.42
N VAL A 76 -2.25 -3.16 6.03
CA VAL A 76 -2.84 -2.44 4.88
C VAL A 76 -2.92 -0.93 5.16
N VAL A 77 -3.37 -0.55 6.36
CA VAL A 77 -3.39 0.85 6.78
C VAL A 77 -1.96 1.43 6.83
N PHE A 78 -1.02 0.69 7.42
CA PHE A 78 0.38 1.11 7.52
C PHE A 78 1.02 1.34 6.14
N THR A 79 0.82 0.42 5.20
CA THR A 79 1.35 0.57 3.82
C THR A 79 0.69 1.72 3.08
N THR A 80 -0.60 1.96 3.29
CA THR A 80 -1.33 3.14 2.75
C THR A 80 -0.73 4.46 3.25
N VAL A 81 -0.42 4.55 4.55
CA VAL A 81 0.22 5.73 5.15
C VAL A 81 1.61 5.96 4.53
N LEU A 82 2.41 4.90 4.38
CA LEU A 82 3.73 5.00 3.74
C LEU A 82 3.63 5.47 2.29
N PHE A 83 2.64 4.97 1.53
CA PHE A 83 2.38 5.44 0.18
C PHE A 83 2.05 6.94 0.14
N CYS A 84 1.19 7.42 1.05
CA CYS A 84 0.87 8.84 1.17
C CYS A 84 2.13 9.68 1.47
N ILE A 85 2.95 9.24 2.44
CA ILE A 85 4.21 9.90 2.79
C ILE A 85 5.15 9.93 1.57
N SER A 86 5.28 8.82 0.84
CA SER A 86 6.11 8.75 -0.36
C SER A 86 5.61 9.67 -1.46
N HIS A 87 4.29 9.75 -1.69
CA HIS A 87 3.73 10.69 -2.64
C HIS A 87 4.02 12.14 -2.25
N LEU A 88 3.90 12.49 -0.96
CA LEU A 88 4.25 13.81 -0.44
C LEU A 88 5.75 14.11 -0.62
N MET A 89 6.64 13.16 -0.33
CA MET A 89 8.09 13.36 -0.45
C MET A 89 8.56 13.44 -1.91
N VAL A 90 8.03 12.59 -2.80
CA VAL A 90 8.44 12.55 -4.21
C VAL A 90 7.73 13.63 -5.04
N GLY A 91 6.61 14.18 -4.58
CA GLY A 91 5.87 15.26 -5.25
C GLY A 91 6.70 16.53 -5.54
N HIS A 92 7.86 16.70 -4.88
CA HIS A 92 8.74 17.85 -5.06
C HIS A 92 9.97 17.58 -5.95
N VAL A 93 10.22 16.33 -6.39
CA VAL A 93 11.43 15.95 -7.14
C VAL A 93 11.05 15.27 -8.45
N LEU A 94 11.19 16.04 -9.53
CA LEU A 94 11.41 15.65 -10.94
C LEU A 94 10.45 14.61 -11.55
N VAL A 95 9.43 15.12 -12.23
CA VAL A 95 8.97 14.51 -13.49
C VAL A 95 9.01 15.59 -14.57
N PRO A 96 10.04 15.65 -15.43
CA PRO A 96 9.97 16.46 -16.65
C PRO A 96 8.85 15.89 -17.53
N SER A 97 7.77 16.64 -17.63
CA SER A 97 6.60 16.39 -18.45
C SER A 97 6.95 16.40 -19.95
N SER A 98 7.57 15.33 -20.45
CA SER A 98 7.91 15.17 -21.86
C SER A 98 6.83 14.43 -22.68
N VAL A 99 5.81 13.87 -22.03
CA VAL A 99 4.71 13.14 -22.70
C VAL A 99 3.57 14.08 -23.13
N MET A 100 3.37 15.19 -22.41
CA MET A 100 2.27 16.14 -22.65
C MET A 100 2.48 16.97 -23.94
N SER A 101 3.71 17.08 -24.46
CA SER A 101 3.98 17.78 -25.74
C SER A 101 3.66 16.94 -26.99
N ARG A 102 3.55 15.61 -26.87
CA ARG A 102 3.29 14.72 -28.02
C ARG A 102 1.81 14.59 -28.35
N VAL A 103 0.92 14.69 -27.36
CA VAL A 103 -0.53 14.65 -27.58
C VAL A 103 -1.01 15.95 -28.24
N GLN A 104 -0.48 17.11 -27.85
CA GLN A 104 -0.86 18.38 -28.45
C GLN A 104 -0.34 18.55 -29.89
N LYS A 105 0.84 18.01 -30.22
CA LYS A 105 1.37 18.00 -31.60
C LYS A 105 0.65 17.04 -32.56
N LYS A 106 -0.14 16.09 -32.06
CA LYS A 106 -0.90 15.16 -32.91
C LYS A 106 -2.33 15.63 -33.18
N ALA A 107 -2.76 16.70 -32.51
CA ALA A 107 -4.07 17.32 -32.65
C ALA A 107 -4.03 18.68 -33.38
N THR A 108 -2.89 19.01 -34.01
CA THR A 108 -2.74 20.16 -34.92
C THR A 108 -2.39 19.65 -36.31
#